data_AF-A0A2V6FLE0-F1
#
_entry.id   AF-A0A2V6FLE0-F1
#
_cell.length_a   1.000
_cell.length_b   1.000
_cell.length_c   1.000
_cell.angle_alpha   90.00
_cell.angle_beta   90.00
_cell.angle_gamma   90.00
#
_symmetry.space_group_name_H-M   'P 1'
#
loop_
_entity.id
_entity.type
_entity.pdbx_description
1 polymer ?
#
loop_
_entity_poly.entity_id
_entity_poly.type
_entity_poly.pdbx_seq_one_letter_code
_entity_poly.pdbx_strand_id
1 'polypeptide(L)'
;MQLNIGQGVFRLDAEISDVFGARLQQFNRSPQNGAVPGEQDADFIEVSIPLDELGGLQPGDTLRIGAVVGAPGFDPGFDRQTRQLDSSFLGNSLSGSGQGPVVLEGLSVQLALDPDPDHDGLSSAEEAMIGTDPMRPDTDGDGLLDGWEVRNGLNPLSNVGVDGRDGDPDGDGLGNFLEQSLGSNPRSVDSDGDGLLDAWEFRYGLNPASAVGMNGAAGDPDGDGMSNAQEQAAGTGPRDAASALRLNLSLLTNHVPHLSWSAVVGKSYQLELSTNLVTGFGDAPGTNFPRLAVSTLESYDAISTNPTAGAVFYRIRIVP
;
A
#
# COMPACT_ATOMS: atom_id res chain seq x y z
N MET A 1 -13.51 35.83 5.28
CA MET A 1 -14.30 36.64 4.33
C MET A 1 -15.13 35.67 3.52
N GLN A 2 -16.45 35.75 3.66
CA GLN A 2 -17.41 34.80 3.11
C GLN A 2 -17.56 35.07 1.62
N LEU A 3 -17.21 34.10 0.78
CA LEU A 3 -17.42 34.17 -0.67
C LEU A 3 -18.93 34.05 -0.93
N ASN A 4 -19.54 35.11 -1.43
CA ASN A 4 -20.92 35.09 -1.92
C ASN A 4 -20.93 34.38 -3.27
N ILE A 5 -21.30 33.11 -3.28
CA ILE A 5 -21.49 32.32 -4.51
C ILE A 5 -22.89 32.66 -5.07
N GLY A 6 -22.93 33.21 -6.28
CA GLY A 6 -24.16 33.56 -6.99
C GLY A 6 -24.85 32.32 -7.60
N GLN A 7 -26.18 32.30 -7.58
CA GLN A 7 -27.00 31.22 -8.13
C GLN A 7 -27.40 31.53 -9.58
N GLY A 8 -27.26 30.56 -10.47
CA GLY A 8 -27.79 30.58 -11.84
C GLY A 8 -28.76 29.41 -12.06
N VAL A 9 -29.79 29.61 -12.88
CA VAL A 9 -30.69 28.53 -13.35
C VAL A 9 -30.27 28.12 -14.75
N PHE A 10 -29.93 26.85 -14.94
CA PHE A 10 -29.63 26.27 -16.25
C PHE A 10 -30.91 25.63 -16.78
N ARG A 11 -31.31 25.98 -18.00
CA ARG A 11 -32.29 25.20 -18.76
C ARG A 11 -31.68 24.87 -20.11
N LEU A 12 -31.71 23.59 -20.44
CA LEU A 12 -31.25 23.08 -21.73
C LEU A 12 -32.40 23.12 -22.75
N ASP A 13 -32.02 23.36 -23.99
CA ASP A 13 -32.88 23.21 -25.16
C ASP A 13 -33.39 21.76 -25.23
N ALA A 14 -34.58 21.57 -25.80
CA ALA A 14 -35.18 20.26 -26.03
C ALA A 14 -34.34 19.34 -26.94
N GLU A 15 -33.27 19.84 -27.56
CA GLU A 15 -32.36 19.10 -28.45
C GLU A 15 -31.09 18.55 -27.77
N ILE A 16 -30.81 18.87 -26.50
CA ILE A 16 -29.77 18.15 -25.72
C ILE A 16 -30.30 16.82 -25.16
N SER A 17 -31.57 16.48 -25.43
CA SER A 17 -32.24 15.29 -24.92
C SER A 17 -31.88 13.97 -25.62
N ASP A 18 -30.97 13.99 -26.59
CA ASP A 18 -30.89 12.90 -27.58
C ASP A 18 -29.69 11.95 -27.34
N VAL A 19 -28.84 12.23 -26.35
CA VAL A 19 -27.75 11.31 -25.94
C VAL A 19 -28.30 10.33 -24.91
N PHE A 20 -28.38 9.05 -25.28
CA PHE A 20 -28.97 8.01 -24.43
C PHE A 20 -28.05 7.75 -23.22
N GLY A 21 -28.53 8.03 -22.01
CA GLY A 21 -27.77 7.80 -20.77
C GLY A 21 -26.93 8.99 -20.28
N ALA A 22 -26.89 10.11 -21.00
CA ALA A 22 -26.34 11.36 -20.47
C ALA A 22 -27.18 11.87 -19.29
N ARG A 23 -26.51 12.19 -18.17
CA ARG A 23 -27.16 12.72 -16.97
C ARG A 23 -26.65 14.13 -16.72
N LEU A 24 -27.59 15.07 -16.59
CA LEU A 24 -27.31 16.43 -16.18
C LEU A 24 -28.05 16.70 -14.87
N GLN A 25 -27.31 16.97 -13.79
CA GLN A 25 -27.91 17.28 -12.50
C GLN A 25 -27.58 18.70 -12.08
N GLN A 26 -28.64 19.49 -11.96
CA GLN A 26 -28.57 20.81 -11.35
C GLN A 26 -28.90 20.69 -9.86
N PHE A 27 -27.90 20.86 -9.00
CA PHE A 27 -28.15 21.00 -7.57
C PHE A 27 -28.36 22.48 -7.25
N ASN A 28 -29.57 22.82 -6.83
CA ASN A 28 -29.87 24.05 -6.10
C ASN A 28 -30.62 23.64 -4.82
N ARG A 29 -30.34 24.34 -3.72
CA ARG A 29 -30.78 24.00 -2.34
C ARG A 29 -32.18 23.35 -2.24
N SER A 30 -32.18 22.03 -2.04
CA SER A 30 -33.22 21.12 -1.48
C SER A 30 -34.62 21.01 -2.13
N PRO A 31 -35.22 19.80 -2.13
CA PRO A 31 -34.82 18.57 -2.81
C PRO A 31 -35.53 18.42 -4.17
N GLN A 32 -34.91 17.74 -5.14
CA GLN A 32 -35.58 17.33 -6.37
C GLN A 32 -36.01 15.87 -6.32
N ASN A 33 -37.12 15.57 -7.00
CA ASN A 33 -37.71 14.25 -7.06
C ASN A 33 -36.71 13.27 -7.71
N GLY A 34 -36.20 12.30 -6.95
CA GLY A 34 -35.18 11.34 -7.42
C GLY A 34 -33.78 11.47 -6.80
N ALA A 35 -33.55 12.38 -5.84
CA ALA A 35 -32.30 12.46 -5.10
C ALA A 35 -32.09 11.26 -4.16
N VAL A 36 -30.86 10.74 -4.09
CA VAL A 36 -30.47 9.64 -3.19
C VAL A 36 -30.19 10.20 -1.78
N PRO A 37 -30.47 9.47 -0.69
CA PRO A 37 -30.20 9.97 0.66
C PRO A 37 -28.69 10.23 0.85
N GLY A 38 -28.31 11.51 0.99
CA GLY A 38 -26.92 11.96 1.19
C GLY A 38 -26.48 13.09 0.25
N GLU A 39 -27.16 13.27 -0.89
CA GLU A 39 -26.88 14.33 -1.86
C GLU A 39 -27.70 15.59 -1.53
N GLN A 40 -27.14 16.51 -0.73
CA GLN A 40 -27.74 17.82 -0.45
C GLN A 40 -26.70 18.94 -0.56
N ASP A 41 -27.14 20.08 -1.11
CA ASP A 41 -26.39 21.35 -1.16
C ASP A 41 -25.05 21.34 -1.91
N ALA A 42 -25.11 21.16 -3.24
CA ALA A 42 -23.96 21.37 -4.13
C ALA A 42 -24.03 22.74 -4.85
N ASP A 43 -22.91 23.47 -4.84
CA ASP A 43 -22.72 24.79 -5.48
C ASP A 43 -22.23 24.67 -6.93
N PHE A 44 -22.24 23.45 -7.49
CA PHE A 44 -21.66 23.09 -8.77
C PHE A 44 -22.69 22.40 -9.67
N ILE A 45 -22.41 22.38 -10.96
CA ILE A 45 -23.16 21.60 -11.96
C ILE A 45 -22.32 20.39 -12.28
N GLU A 46 -22.93 19.22 -12.25
CA GLU A 46 -22.30 17.99 -12.73
C GLU A 46 -22.86 17.65 -14.12
N VAL A 47 -21.94 17.43 -15.05
CA VAL A 47 -22.23 16.99 -16.41
C VAL A 47 -21.57 15.63 -16.60
N SER A 48 -22.38 14.57 -16.65
CA SER A 48 -21.89 13.21 -16.92
C SER A 48 -22.26 12.84 -18.36
N ILE A 49 -21.24 12.70 -19.21
CA ILE A 49 -21.39 12.24 -20.59
C ILE A 49 -20.76 10.84 -20.67
N PRO A 50 -21.50 9.81 -21.13
CA PRO A 50 -20.94 8.49 -21.40
C PRO A 50 -19.76 8.61 -22.39
N LEU A 51 -18.66 7.91 -22.11
CA LEU A 51 -17.42 8.02 -22.88
C LEU A 51 -17.59 7.55 -24.35
N ASP A 52 -18.45 6.56 -24.57
CA ASP A 52 -18.81 6.01 -25.88
C ASP A 52 -19.60 6.99 -26.75
N GLU A 53 -20.33 7.92 -26.14
CA GLU A 53 -21.11 8.97 -26.82
C GLU A 53 -20.24 10.19 -27.20
N LEU A 54 -19.00 10.30 -26.70
CA LEU A 54 -18.09 11.41 -27.02
C LEU A 54 -17.38 11.27 -28.38
N GLY A 55 -17.64 10.19 -29.13
CA GLY A 55 -17.31 10.14 -30.56
C GLY A 55 -15.82 10.02 -30.89
N GLY A 56 -15.12 9.04 -30.31
CA GLY A 56 -13.78 8.64 -30.78
C GLY A 56 -12.63 9.58 -30.37
N LEU A 57 -12.82 10.36 -29.30
CA LEU A 57 -11.76 11.15 -28.68
C LEU A 57 -10.51 10.30 -28.40
N GLN A 58 -9.35 10.86 -28.71
CA GLN A 58 -8.05 10.24 -28.50
C GLN A 58 -7.31 10.87 -27.31
N PRO A 59 -6.39 10.15 -26.67
CA PRO A 59 -5.44 10.73 -25.71
C PRO A 59 -4.80 12.02 -26.23
N GLY A 60 -4.78 13.06 -25.40
CA GLY A 60 -4.29 14.39 -25.79
C GLY A 60 -5.31 15.30 -26.47
N ASP A 61 -6.49 14.80 -26.86
CA ASP A 61 -7.56 15.67 -27.34
C ASP A 61 -8.04 16.61 -26.23
N THR A 62 -8.40 17.83 -26.63
CA THR A 62 -8.97 18.82 -25.73
C THR A 62 -10.49 18.78 -25.83
N LEU A 63 -11.15 18.35 -24.76
CA LEU A 63 -12.59 18.52 -24.63
C LEU A 63 -12.86 19.98 -24.26
N ARG A 64 -13.56 20.70 -25.14
CA ARG A 64 -14.01 22.07 -24.90
C ARG A 64 -15.48 22.06 -24.51
N ILE A 65 -15.78 22.37 -23.26
CA ILE A 65 -17.16 22.54 -22.79
C ILE A 65 -17.52 24.01 -22.94
N GLY A 66 -18.46 24.35 -23.82
CA GLY A 66 -18.91 25.74 -24.03
C GLY A 66 -20.18 26.07 -23.24
N ALA A 67 -20.27 27.27 -22.68
CA ALA A 67 -21.51 27.84 -22.16
C ALA A 67 -21.80 29.19 -22.85
N VAL A 68 -23.00 29.36 -23.41
CA VAL A 68 -23.39 30.59 -24.12
C VAL A 68 -24.21 31.50 -23.20
N VAL A 69 -23.83 32.78 -23.11
CA VAL A 69 -24.56 33.80 -22.33
C VAL A 69 -24.90 35.02 -23.20
N GLY A 70 -26.17 35.49 -23.17
CA GLY A 70 -26.66 36.64 -23.95
C GLY A 70 -26.91 37.91 -23.11
N ALA A 71 -26.79 39.09 -23.73
CA ALA A 71 -26.98 40.42 -23.12
C ALA A 71 -28.43 40.96 -23.25
N PRO A 72 -28.86 41.94 -22.42
CA PRO A 72 -30.24 42.44 -22.42
C PRO A 72 -30.54 43.28 -23.66
N GLY A 73 -31.63 42.95 -24.38
CA GLY A 73 -32.17 43.77 -25.48
C GLY A 73 -31.99 43.20 -26.89
N PHE A 74 -31.35 42.05 -27.03
CA PHE A 74 -31.28 41.32 -28.30
C PHE A 74 -32.43 40.30 -28.38
N ASP A 75 -33.31 40.44 -29.37
CA ASP A 75 -34.31 39.43 -29.75
C ASP A 75 -33.82 38.72 -31.02
N PRO A 76 -33.16 37.55 -30.92
CA PRO A 76 -32.86 36.76 -32.10
C PRO A 76 -34.15 35.99 -32.42
N GLY A 77 -34.92 36.50 -33.39
CA GLY A 77 -36.22 35.95 -33.76
C GLY A 77 -36.24 34.41 -33.78
N PHE A 78 -37.10 33.85 -32.92
CA PHE A 78 -37.72 32.51 -32.86
C PHE A 78 -36.96 31.22 -33.27
N ASP A 79 -35.68 31.24 -33.64
CA ASP A 79 -34.95 30.05 -34.13
C ASP A 79 -33.55 29.85 -33.51
N ARG A 80 -33.23 30.54 -32.41
CA ARG A 80 -32.06 30.24 -31.56
C ARG A 80 -32.40 30.46 -30.09
N GLN A 81 -32.50 29.37 -29.32
CA GLN A 81 -32.76 29.45 -27.89
C GLN A 81 -31.54 30.00 -27.15
N THR A 82 -31.58 31.28 -26.78
CA THR A 82 -30.71 31.81 -25.73
C THR A 82 -31.55 32.59 -24.72
N ARG A 83 -31.28 32.36 -23.42
CA ARG A 83 -31.90 33.07 -22.30
C ARG A 83 -30.83 33.49 -21.28
N GLN A 84 -31.15 34.58 -20.59
CA GLN A 84 -30.26 35.50 -19.88
C GLN A 84 -29.79 34.96 -18.51
N LEU A 85 -28.50 35.15 -18.19
CA LEU A 85 -27.96 35.08 -16.83
C LEU A 85 -27.80 36.51 -16.28
N ASP A 86 -28.03 36.70 -14.98
CA ASP A 86 -27.65 37.93 -14.30
C ASP A 86 -26.13 37.92 -14.07
N SER A 87 -25.40 38.64 -14.91
CA SER A 87 -23.93 38.70 -14.90
C SER A 87 -23.37 39.76 -13.97
N SER A 88 -24.20 40.43 -13.17
CA SER A 88 -23.76 41.53 -12.27
C SER A 88 -22.76 41.11 -11.18
N PHE A 89 -22.59 39.81 -10.97
CA PHE A 89 -21.69 39.22 -9.97
C PHE A 89 -20.40 38.63 -10.56
N LEU A 90 -20.28 38.54 -11.89
CA LEU A 90 -19.02 38.17 -12.54
C LEU A 90 -18.16 39.44 -12.60
N GLY A 91 -17.05 39.45 -11.86
CA GLY A 91 -16.18 40.62 -11.70
C GLY A 91 -15.88 41.32 -13.02
N ASN A 92 -15.78 42.66 -12.98
CA ASN A 92 -15.77 43.65 -14.07
C ASN A 92 -14.73 43.48 -15.22
N SER A 93 -14.14 42.31 -15.44
CA SER A 93 -13.16 42.05 -16.49
C SER A 93 -13.75 41.14 -17.59
N LEU A 94 -14.86 41.56 -18.18
CA LEU A 94 -15.34 41.03 -19.46
C LEU A 94 -14.98 42.07 -20.55
N SER A 95 -13.81 41.93 -21.17
CA SER A 95 -13.41 42.79 -22.29
C SER A 95 -14.05 42.32 -23.59
N GLY A 96 -15.28 42.75 -23.85
CA GLY A 96 -15.99 42.54 -25.12
C GLY A 96 -16.69 43.83 -25.55
N SER A 97 -16.05 44.60 -26.42
CA SER A 97 -16.67 45.77 -27.05
C SER A 97 -17.65 45.33 -28.14
N GLY A 98 -18.93 45.18 -27.80
CA GLY A 98 -19.97 44.99 -28.81
C GLY A 98 -21.11 44.12 -28.31
N GLN A 99 -22.32 44.49 -28.71
CA GLN A 99 -23.59 43.82 -28.41
C GLN A 99 -23.69 42.44 -29.09
N GLY A 100 -22.93 41.46 -28.62
CA GLY A 100 -22.93 40.08 -29.09
C GLY A 100 -22.89 39.08 -27.93
N PRO A 101 -23.15 37.77 -28.17
CA PRO A 101 -23.08 36.73 -27.15
C PRO A 101 -21.70 36.73 -26.49
N VAL A 102 -21.68 36.73 -25.16
CA VAL A 102 -20.44 36.54 -24.40
C VAL A 102 -20.20 35.03 -24.38
N VAL A 103 -19.18 34.60 -25.11
CA VAL A 103 -18.68 33.23 -25.04
C VAL A 103 -17.89 33.13 -23.74
N LEU A 104 -18.40 32.35 -22.79
CA LEU A 104 -17.54 31.83 -21.73
C LEU A 104 -16.72 30.73 -22.39
N GLU A 105 -15.43 30.98 -22.64
CA GLU A 105 -14.52 29.88 -22.98
C GLU A 105 -14.48 28.97 -21.77
N GLY A 106 -15.18 27.83 -21.84
CA GLY A 106 -15.34 26.96 -20.69
C GLY A 106 -14.11 26.09 -20.45
N LEU A 107 -14.27 25.17 -19.50
CA LEU A 107 -13.21 24.30 -19.02
C LEU A 107 -12.64 23.49 -20.19
N SER A 108 -11.34 23.65 -20.44
CA SER A 108 -10.59 22.77 -21.32
C SER A 108 -10.06 21.62 -20.47
N VAL A 109 -10.61 20.42 -20.66
CA VAL A 109 -10.08 19.20 -20.06
C VAL A 109 -9.24 18.52 -21.12
N GLN A 110 -7.94 18.42 -20.85
CA GLN A 110 -7.04 17.64 -21.70
C GLN A 110 -7.15 16.18 -21.27
N LEU A 111 -7.52 15.31 -22.21
CA LEU A 111 -7.46 13.87 -21.96
C LEU A 111 -6.00 13.49 -21.72
N ALA A 112 -5.75 12.67 -20.70
CA ALA A 112 -4.42 12.17 -20.40
C ALA A 112 -3.79 11.64 -21.69
N LEU A 113 -2.57 12.09 -22.00
CA LEU A 113 -1.85 11.72 -23.22
C LEU A 113 -1.52 10.23 -23.26
N ASP A 114 -1.57 9.56 -22.11
CA ASP A 114 -1.22 8.16 -21.95
C ASP A 114 -2.13 7.57 -20.85
N PRO A 115 -3.38 7.19 -21.19
CA PRO A 115 -4.30 6.64 -20.21
C PRO A 115 -3.88 5.23 -19.79
N ASP A 116 -4.19 4.90 -18.55
CA ASP A 116 -4.17 3.56 -17.96
C ASP A 116 -5.64 3.20 -17.72
N PRO A 117 -6.34 2.56 -18.68
CA PRO A 117 -7.80 2.41 -18.64
C PRO A 117 -8.30 1.36 -17.63
N ASP A 118 -7.48 0.37 -17.29
CA ASP A 118 -7.81 -0.72 -16.37
C ASP A 118 -7.14 -0.58 -14.99
N HIS A 119 -6.28 0.43 -14.82
CA HIS A 119 -5.65 0.86 -13.58
C HIS A 119 -4.69 -0.17 -12.98
N ASP A 120 -3.96 -0.90 -13.82
CA ASP A 120 -2.97 -1.89 -13.38
C ASP A 120 -1.55 -1.28 -13.18
N GLY A 121 -1.38 -0.02 -13.61
CA GLY A 121 -0.15 0.74 -13.50
C GLY A 121 0.74 0.73 -14.75
N LEU A 122 0.26 0.22 -15.89
CA LEU A 122 0.83 0.42 -17.22
C LEU A 122 -0.03 1.36 -18.04
N SER A 123 0.59 2.15 -18.89
CA SER A 123 -0.16 2.93 -19.86
C SER A 123 -0.52 2.11 -21.10
N SER A 124 -1.59 2.49 -21.80
CA SER A 124 -1.99 1.81 -23.05
C SER A 124 -0.86 1.75 -24.09
N ALA A 125 0.06 2.73 -24.09
CA ALA A 125 1.22 2.71 -24.96
C ALA A 125 2.27 1.68 -24.50
N GLU A 126 2.52 1.57 -23.19
CA GLU A 126 3.41 0.55 -22.60
C GLU A 126 2.88 -0.85 -22.87
N GLU A 127 1.59 -1.07 -22.64
CA GLU A 127 0.90 -2.34 -22.87
C GLU A 127 0.97 -2.77 -24.34
N ALA A 128 0.73 -1.84 -25.27
CA ALA A 128 0.88 -2.11 -26.70
C ALA A 128 2.31 -2.49 -27.09
N MET A 129 3.33 -2.00 -26.38
CA MET A 129 4.74 -2.35 -26.63
C MET A 129 5.10 -3.73 -26.09
N ILE A 130 4.53 -4.14 -24.95
CA ILE A 130 4.82 -5.44 -24.32
C ILE A 130 3.85 -6.56 -24.71
N GLY A 131 2.71 -6.21 -25.31
CA GLY A 131 1.73 -7.15 -25.85
C GLY A 131 0.58 -7.52 -24.89
N THR A 132 0.37 -6.74 -23.83
CA THR A 132 -0.77 -6.88 -22.89
C THR A 132 -2.01 -6.16 -23.42
N ASP A 133 -3.18 -6.39 -22.81
CA ASP A 133 -4.48 -5.84 -23.23
C ASP A 133 -4.86 -4.59 -22.42
N PRO A 134 -4.90 -3.37 -23.02
CA PRO A 134 -5.14 -2.10 -22.31
C PRO A 134 -6.47 -1.89 -21.61
N MET A 135 -7.32 -2.91 -21.60
CA MET A 135 -8.63 -2.88 -20.97
C MET A 135 -8.79 -4.03 -19.97
N ARG A 136 -7.72 -4.78 -19.73
CA ARG A 136 -7.74 -5.97 -18.88
C ARG A 136 -6.46 -6.01 -18.03
N PRO A 137 -6.58 -5.78 -16.72
CA PRO A 137 -5.43 -5.55 -15.85
C PRO A 137 -4.61 -6.82 -15.52
N ASP A 138 -4.92 -7.95 -16.16
CA ASP A 138 -4.35 -9.29 -15.98
C ASP A 138 -4.56 -10.02 -17.31
N THR A 139 -3.61 -9.91 -18.23
CA THR A 139 -3.75 -10.36 -19.62
C THR A 139 -3.76 -11.88 -19.73
N ASP A 140 -2.96 -12.60 -18.94
CA ASP A 140 -2.83 -14.05 -19.06
C ASP A 140 -3.79 -14.86 -18.18
N GLY A 141 -4.47 -14.18 -17.25
CA GLY A 141 -5.61 -14.66 -16.48
C GLY A 141 -5.26 -15.48 -15.24
N ASP A 142 -4.10 -15.25 -14.63
CA ASP A 142 -3.65 -15.99 -13.45
C ASP A 142 -3.90 -15.24 -12.11
N GLY A 143 -4.35 -13.99 -12.20
CA GLY A 143 -4.67 -13.11 -11.09
C GLY A 143 -3.50 -12.27 -10.58
N LEU A 144 -2.37 -12.26 -11.29
CA LEU A 144 -1.32 -11.23 -11.18
C LEU A 144 -1.67 -10.06 -12.10
N LEU A 145 -1.33 -8.84 -11.69
CA LEU A 145 -1.59 -7.65 -12.51
C LEU A 145 -0.44 -7.43 -13.49
N ASP A 146 -0.71 -7.11 -14.76
CA ASP A 146 0.36 -6.98 -15.76
C ASP A 146 1.39 -5.93 -15.33
N GLY A 147 0.91 -4.78 -14.83
CA GLY A 147 1.76 -3.72 -14.29
C GLY A 147 2.52 -4.08 -13.02
N TRP A 148 2.03 -5.03 -12.21
CA TRP A 148 2.79 -5.56 -11.08
C TRP A 148 3.88 -6.53 -11.55
N GLU A 149 3.56 -7.42 -12.48
CA GLU A 149 4.50 -8.37 -13.06
C GLU A 149 5.67 -7.65 -13.76
N VAL A 150 5.37 -6.67 -14.61
CA VAL A 150 6.39 -5.87 -15.30
C VAL A 150 7.31 -5.15 -14.30
N ARG A 151 6.75 -4.54 -13.26
CA ARG A 151 7.53 -3.80 -12.24
C ARG A 151 8.46 -4.72 -11.45
N ASN A 152 8.08 -5.98 -11.26
CA ASN A 152 8.85 -6.99 -10.54
C ASN A 152 9.70 -7.89 -11.46
N GLY A 153 9.70 -7.63 -12.78
CA GLY A 153 10.50 -8.38 -13.74
C GLY A 153 10.01 -9.82 -13.96
N LEU A 154 8.70 -10.03 -13.88
CA LEU A 154 7.98 -11.22 -14.33
C LEU A 154 7.43 -10.98 -15.75
N ASN A 155 6.87 -12.02 -16.35
CA ASN A 155 6.31 -11.98 -17.69
C ASN A 155 4.76 -11.99 -17.68
N PRO A 156 4.08 -10.86 -17.99
CA PRO A 156 2.62 -10.73 -17.91
C PRO A 156 1.84 -11.51 -18.99
N LEU A 157 2.55 -12.29 -19.81
CA LEU A 157 1.98 -13.15 -20.85
C LEU A 157 2.17 -14.64 -20.51
N SER A 158 2.56 -14.99 -19.28
CA SER A 158 2.93 -16.33 -18.86
C SER A 158 2.39 -16.71 -17.47
N ASN A 159 1.21 -17.31 -17.48
CA ASN A 159 0.51 -17.81 -16.29
C ASN A 159 1.08 -19.07 -15.61
N VAL A 160 2.34 -19.42 -15.88
CA VAL A 160 2.97 -20.67 -15.41
C VAL A 160 4.42 -20.48 -15.02
N GLY A 161 4.96 -21.44 -14.26
CA GLY A 161 6.37 -21.47 -13.91
C GLY A 161 6.70 -20.45 -12.83
N VAL A 162 7.84 -19.78 -12.98
CA VAL A 162 8.27 -18.71 -12.06
C VAL A 162 7.48 -17.41 -12.26
N ASP A 163 6.89 -17.21 -13.43
CA ASP A 163 6.11 -16.02 -13.74
C ASP A 163 4.66 -16.16 -13.25
N GLY A 164 4.10 -17.37 -13.27
CA GLY A 164 2.71 -17.58 -12.89
C GLY A 164 2.38 -17.32 -11.42
N ARG A 165 1.08 -17.25 -11.10
CA ARG A 165 0.48 -17.01 -9.78
C ARG A 165 1.18 -17.67 -8.58
N ASP A 166 1.52 -18.95 -8.70
CA ASP A 166 2.12 -19.77 -7.63
C ASP A 166 3.65 -19.93 -7.80
N GLY A 167 4.26 -19.15 -8.70
CA GLY A 167 5.71 -19.07 -8.87
C GLY A 167 6.38 -18.47 -7.64
N ASP A 168 7.62 -18.90 -7.37
CA ASP A 168 8.45 -18.47 -6.24
C ASP A 168 9.89 -18.23 -6.81
N PRO A 169 10.13 -17.07 -7.45
CA PRO A 169 11.38 -16.82 -8.19
C PRO A 169 12.62 -16.69 -7.30
N ASP A 170 12.49 -16.30 -6.03
CA ASP A 170 13.61 -16.16 -5.09
C ASP A 170 13.77 -17.35 -4.13
N GLY A 171 12.76 -18.21 -4.02
CA GLY A 171 12.79 -19.45 -3.27
C GLY A 171 12.64 -19.26 -1.76
N ASP A 172 12.02 -18.16 -1.32
CA ASP A 172 11.80 -17.87 0.11
C ASP A 172 10.55 -18.61 0.68
N GLY A 173 9.68 -19.10 -0.22
CA GLY A 173 8.47 -19.83 0.09
C GLY A 173 7.18 -19.00 0.10
N LEU A 174 7.24 -17.73 -0.25
CA LEU A 174 6.09 -16.91 -0.67
C LEU A 174 5.94 -17.01 -2.19
N GLY A 175 4.70 -17.12 -2.67
CA GLY A 175 4.41 -17.15 -4.10
C GLY A 175 3.97 -15.79 -4.62
N ASN A 176 4.16 -15.54 -5.91
CA ASN A 176 3.88 -14.27 -6.59
C ASN A 176 2.54 -13.61 -6.18
N PHE A 177 1.44 -14.38 -6.13
CA PHE A 177 0.13 -13.82 -5.76
C PHE A 177 0.07 -13.28 -4.33
N LEU A 178 0.73 -13.98 -3.41
CA LEU A 178 0.80 -13.55 -2.02
C LEU A 178 1.68 -12.31 -1.92
N GLU A 179 2.80 -12.28 -2.62
CA GLU A 179 3.72 -11.14 -2.62
C GLU A 179 3.10 -9.89 -3.22
N GLN A 180 2.34 -10.03 -4.32
CA GLN A 180 1.51 -8.94 -4.85
C GLN A 180 0.55 -8.39 -3.81
N SER A 181 -0.09 -9.28 -3.04
CA SER A 181 -1.05 -8.89 -2.00
C SER A 181 -0.39 -8.24 -0.78
N LEU A 182 0.86 -8.59 -0.49
CA LEU A 182 1.66 -8.04 0.61
C LEU A 182 2.41 -6.76 0.20
N GLY A 183 2.56 -6.51 -1.11
CA GLY A 183 3.41 -5.45 -1.63
C GLY A 183 4.90 -5.76 -1.50
N SER A 184 5.27 -7.04 -1.35
CA SER A 184 6.66 -7.51 -1.37
C SER A 184 7.12 -7.79 -2.81
N ASN A 185 8.39 -8.16 -2.96
CA ASN A 185 9.08 -8.33 -4.22
C ASN A 185 9.39 -9.82 -4.45
N PRO A 186 8.81 -10.46 -5.50
CA PRO A 186 8.96 -11.89 -5.81
C PRO A 186 10.35 -12.33 -6.22
N ARG A 187 11.32 -11.41 -6.22
CA ARG A 187 12.70 -11.66 -6.56
C ARG A 187 13.65 -11.31 -5.43
N SER A 188 13.14 -11.03 -4.23
CA SER A 188 13.90 -10.62 -3.06
C SER A 188 13.36 -11.25 -1.79
N VAL A 189 14.13 -12.20 -1.25
CA VAL A 189 13.82 -12.89 0.02
C VAL A 189 13.72 -11.98 1.25
N ASP A 190 14.07 -10.70 1.09
CA ASP A 190 14.04 -9.59 2.05
C ASP A 190 13.74 -8.33 1.23
N SER A 191 12.46 -7.97 1.13
CA SER A 191 11.95 -6.98 0.18
C SER A 191 12.32 -5.55 0.55
N ASP A 192 12.37 -5.25 1.84
CA ASP A 192 12.68 -3.90 2.34
C ASP A 192 14.14 -3.73 2.79
N GLY A 193 14.91 -4.82 2.83
CA GLY A 193 16.34 -4.83 3.03
C GLY A 193 16.76 -4.61 4.49
N ASP A 194 15.91 -4.93 5.45
CA ASP A 194 16.19 -4.73 6.87
C ASP A 194 16.82 -5.94 7.58
N GLY A 195 16.90 -7.07 6.88
CA GLY A 195 17.46 -8.33 7.36
C GLY A 195 16.44 -9.32 7.92
N LEU A 196 15.15 -8.99 7.94
CA LEU A 196 14.05 -9.94 8.12
C LEU A 196 13.71 -10.60 6.79
N LEU A 197 13.30 -11.87 6.82
CA LEU A 197 12.88 -12.59 5.61
C LEU A 197 11.38 -12.41 5.39
N ASP A 198 10.96 -12.17 4.16
CA ASP A 198 9.55 -11.90 3.84
C ASP A 198 8.65 -13.05 4.30
N ALA A 199 9.03 -14.31 4.01
CA ALA A 199 8.30 -15.49 4.48
C ALA A 199 8.22 -15.59 6.02
N TRP A 200 9.23 -15.11 6.75
CA TRP A 200 9.22 -15.09 8.21
C TRP A 200 8.28 -13.99 8.72
N GLU A 201 8.38 -12.79 8.18
CA GLU A 201 7.50 -11.67 8.53
C GLU A 201 6.04 -12.00 8.27
N PHE A 202 5.71 -12.54 7.09
CA PHE A 202 4.36 -12.98 6.77
C PHE A 202 3.84 -14.02 7.77
N ARG A 203 4.66 -15.04 8.10
CA ARG A 203 4.28 -16.09 9.06
C ARG A 203 3.91 -15.54 10.43
N TYR A 204 4.61 -14.50 10.88
CA TYR A 204 4.37 -13.86 12.17
C TYR A 204 3.48 -12.61 12.09
N GLY A 205 2.92 -12.33 10.91
CA GLY A 205 1.97 -11.25 10.67
C GLY A 205 2.58 -9.85 10.65
N LEU A 206 3.89 -9.74 10.47
CA LEU A 206 4.59 -8.49 10.15
C LEU A 206 4.37 -8.13 8.66
N ASN A 207 4.85 -6.96 8.26
CA ASN A 207 4.72 -6.48 6.88
C ASN A 207 6.09 -6.53 6.19
N PRO A 208 6.31 -7.45 5.22
CA PRO A 208 7.57 -7.61 4.49
C PRO A 208 8.06 -6.38 3.70
N ALA A 209 7.17 -5.41 3.45
CA ALA A 209 7.49 -4.20 2.72
C ALA A 209 7.79 -2.99 3.64
N SER A 210 8.09 -3.21 4.92
CA SER A 210 8.14 -2.17 5.95
C SER A 210 9.31 -2.32 6.94
N ALA A 211 10.46 -1.75 6.57
CA ALA A 211 11.72 -1.80 7.34
C ALA A 211 11.72 -1.03 8.68
N VAL A 212 10.58 -0.51 9.13
CA VAL A 212 10.47 0.46 10.22
C VAL A 212 9.36 0.14 11.22
N GLY A 213 9.44 0.80 12.38
CA GLY A 213 8.43 0.70 13.43
C GLY A 213 8.37 -0.69 14.03
N MET A 214 7.14 -1.23 14.20
CA MET A 214 6.93 -2.57 14.75
C MET A 214 7.17 -3.68 13.72
N ASN A 215 7.25 -3.38 12.43
CA ASN A 215 7.56 -4.39 11.41
C ASN A 215 9.07 -4.55 11.25
N GLY A 216 9.82 -3.44 11.34
CA GLY A 216 11.26 -3.50 11.08
C GLY A 216 12.06 -4.34 12.09
N ALA A 217 13.29 -4.71 11.71
CA ALA A 217 14.23 -5.54 12.45
C ALA A 217 14.45 -5.17 13.93
N ALA A 218 14.34 -3.87 14.26
CA ALA A 218 14.50 -3.31 15.60
C ALA A 218 13.17 -3.17 16.38
N GLY A 219 12.03 -3.49 15.77
CA GLY A 219 10.72 -3.50 16.40
C GLY A 219 10.60 -4.57 17.48
N ASP A 220 9.72 -4.34 18.45
CA ASP A 220 9.38 -5.24 19.55
C ASP A 220 7.85 -5.15 19.77
N PRO A 221 7.05 -5.82 18.92
CA PRO A 221 5.59 -5.63 18.87
C PRO A 221 4.85 -6.13 20.11
N ASP A 222 5.38 -7.15 20.80
CA ASP A 222 4.80 -7.70 22.02
C ASP A 222 5.43 -7.15 23.32
N GLY A 223 6.47 -6.32 23.21
CA GLY A 223 7.05 -5.55 24.31
C GLY A 223 7.83 -6.43 25.29
N ASP A 224 8.38 -7.53 24.81
CA ASP A 224 8.96 -8.58 25.63
C ASP A 224 10.48 -8.41 25.82
N GLY A 225 11.05 -7.44 25.11
CA GLY A 225 12.45 -7.05 25.13
C GLY A 225 13.32 -7.73 24.06
N MET A 226 12.77 -8.62 23.23
CA MET A 226 13.43 -9.11 22.03
C MET A 226 13.00 -8.30 20.81
N SER A 227 13.97 -7.96 19.94
CA SER A 227 13.63 -7.34 18.66
C SER A 227 13.27 -8.40 17.61
N ASN A 228 12.51 -8.03 16.58
CA ASN A 228 12.14 -8.92 15.47
C ASN A 228 13.36 -9.70 14.91
N ALA A 229 14.50 -9.03 14.70
CA ALA A 229 15.72 -9.68 14.22
C ALA A 229 16.31 -10.71 15.21
N GLN A 230 16.22 -10.43 16.51
CA GLN A 230 16.65 -11.37 17.55
C GLN A 230 15.72 -12.59 17.60
N GLU A 231 14.43 -12.37 17.40
CA GLU A 231 13.43 -13.43 17.39
C GLU A 231 13.52 -14.31 16.15
N GLN A 232 13.75 -13.73 14.97
CA GLN A 232 14.05 -14.47 13.75
C GLN A 232 15.26 -15.39 13.97
N ALA A 233 16.34 -14.87 14.55
CA ALA A 233 17.51 -15.67 14.87
C ALA A 233 17.19 -16.79 15.88
N ALA A 234 16.40 -16.46 16.92
CA ALA A 234 16.00 -17.39 17.97
C ALA A 234 14.96 -18.43 17.53
N GLY A 235 14.24 -18.18 16.44
CA GLY A 235 13.07 -18.97 16.04
C GLY A 235 11.87 -18.74 16.96
N THR A 236 11.78 -17.57 17.58
CA THR A 236 10.68 -17.17 18.46
C THR A 236 9.68 -16.27 17.72
N GLY A 237 8.64 -15.79 18.41
CA GLY A 237 7.48 -15.19 17.75
C GLY A 237 7.25 -13.74 18.17
N PRO A 238 7.40 -12.74 17.28
CA PRO A 238 7.41 -11.30 17.58
C PRO A 238 6.08 -10.69 18.01
N ARG A 239 5.09 -11.53 18.25
CA ARG A 239 3.74 -11.14 18.68
C ARG A 239 3.25 -11.99 19.85
N ASP A 240 4.14 -12.75 20.46
CA ASP A 240 3.86 -13.61 21.60
C ASP A 240 4.99 -13.45 22.63
N ALA A 241 4.78 -12.57 23.61
CA ALA A 241 5.76 -12.27 24.67
C ALA A 241 6.18 -13.49 25.53
N ALA A 242 5.46 -14.63 25.43
CA ALA A 242 5.85 -15.88 26.05
C ALA A 242 6.85 -16.67 25.19
N SER A 243 6.84 -16.46 23.88
CA SER A 243 7.78 -16.98 22.89
C SER A 243 9.03 -16.10 22.86
N ALA A 244 9.89 -16.26 23.87
CA ALA A 244 11.18 -15.58 23.90
C ALA A 244 12.29 -16.43 24.48
N LEU A 245 13.51 -16.19 23.98
CA LEU A 245 14.74 -16.75 24.52
C LEU A 245 15.11 -16.01 25.82
N ARG A 246 14.72 -16.57 26.96
CA ARG A 246 15.03 -16.01 28.29
C ARG A 246 15.94 -16.93 29.09
N LEU A 247 17.10 -16.42 29.49
CA LEU A 247 18.01 -17.09 30.41
C LEU A 247 17.63 -16.79 31.86
N ASN A 248 17.30 -17.84 32.62
CA ASN A 248 17.05 -17.77 34.04
C ASN A 248 18.25 -18.36 34.79
N LEU A 249 18.62 -17.70 35.89
CA LEU A 249 19.65 -18.14 36.81
C LEU A 249 19.02 -18.35 38.19
N SER A 250 19.22 -19.53 38.75
CA SER A 250 18.85 -19.87 40.11
C SER A 250 20.01 -20.56 40.83
N LEU A 251 19.90 -20.77 42.13
CA LEU A 251 20.87 -21.53 42.91
C LEU A 251 20.21 -22.81 43.40
N LEU A 252 20.85 -23.95 43.15
CA LEU A 252 20.51 -25.21 43.78
C LEU A 252 20.80 -25.15 45.29
N THR A 253 20.27 -26.11 46.06
CA THR A 253 20.46 -26.17 47.53
C THR A 253 21.95 -26.26 47.94
N ASN A 254 22.80 -26.81 47.07
CA ASN A 254 24.25 -26.87 47.24
C ASN A 254 24.98 -25.60 46.75
N HIS A 255 24.26 -24.50 46.51
CA HIS A 255 24.77 -23.22 46.01
C HIS A 255 25.42 -23.28 44.62
N VAL A 256 25.12 -24.33 43.85
CA VAL A 256 25.52 -24.43 42.45
C VAL A 256 24.60 -23.55 41.59
N PRO A 257 25.16 -22.69 40.71
CA PRO A 257 24.39 -22.01 39.68
C PRO A 257 23.65 -23.00 38.77
N HIS A 258 22.33 -22.91 38.75
CA HIS A 258 21.45 -23.60 37.82
C HIS A 258 20.95 -22.61 36.79
N LEU A 259 21.30 -22.85 35.53
CA LEU A 259 20.84 -22.07 34.39
C LEU A 259 19.72 -22.83 33.68
N SER A 260 18.67 -22.13 33.31
CA SER A 260 17.58 -22.68 32.48
C SER A 260 17.11 -21.65 31.47
N TRP A 261 16.80 -22.05 30.26
CA TRP A 261 16.32 -21.15 29.21
C TRP A 261 15.26 -21.78 28.33
N SER A 262 14.35 -20.93 27.84
CA SER A 262 13.42 -21.29 26.78
C SER A 262 14.20 -21.54 25.49
N ALA A 263 13.95 -22.66 24.83
CA ALA A 263 14.66 -23.07 23.62
C ALA A 263 13.68 -23.47 22.51
N VAL A 264 14.14 -23.36 21.27
CA VAL A 264 13.45 -23.85 20.09
C VAL A 264 14.07 -25.18 19.71
N VAL A 265 13.27 -26.24 19.70
CA VAL A 265 13.73 -27.59 19.37
C VAL A 265 14.41 -27.60 18.00
N GLY A 266 15.59 -28.20 17.92
CA GLY A 266 16.39 -28.24 16.69
C GLY A 266 17.31 -27.04 16.45
N LYS A 267 17.25 -25.98 17.27
CA LYS A 267 18.28 -24.93 17.29
C LYS A 267 19.46 -25.37 18.16
N SER A 268 20.66 -24.96 17.77
CA SER A 268 21.88 -25.21 18.54
C SER A 268 22.21 -24.02 19.43
N TYR A 269 22.56 -24.28 20.69
CA TYR A 269 22.89 -23.26 21.67
C TYR A 269 24.30 -23.46 22.19
N GLN A 270 25.04 -22.36 22.39
CA GLN A 270 26.36 -22.30 23.02
C GLN A 270 26.23 -21.54 24.34
N LEU A 271 26.67 -22.15 25.44
CA LEU A 271 26.79 -21.47 26.73
C LEU A 271 28.17 -20.86 26.87
N GLU A 272 28.20 -19.56 27.17
CA GLU A 272 29.44 -18.81 27.36
C GLU A 272 29.46 -18.14 28.73
N LEU A 273 30.65 -17.99 29.29
CA LEU A 273 30.86 -17.33 30.57
C LEU A 273 32.02 -16.35 30.53
N SER A 274 31.96 -15.34 31.38
CA SER A 274 33.02 -14.34 31.57
C SER A 274 33.06 -13.84 33.01
N THR A 275 34.19 -13.30 33.43
CA THR A 275 34.31 -12.50 34.68
C THR A 275 34.06 -11.01 34.44
N ASN A 276 33.76 -10.62 33.19
CA ASN A 276 33.44 -9.26 32.78
C ASN A 276 32.13 -9.28 31.97
N LEU A 277 31.16 -8.43 32.34
CA LEU A 277 29.84 -8.39 31.71
C LEU A 277 29.88 -7.99 30.23
N VAL A 278 30.94 -7.32 29.79
CA VAL A 278 31.03 -6.72 28.46
C VAL A 278 31.90 -7.55 27.51
N THR A 279 33.04 -8.07 27.98
CA THR A 279 34.04 -8.74 27.13
C THR A 279 34.52 -10.05 27.73
N GLY A 280 35.28 -10.84 26.95
CA GLY A 280 35.96 -12.03 27.45
C GLY A 280 35.06 -13.25 27.65
N PHE A 281 33.88 -13.28 27.02
CA PHE A 281 33.05 -14.47 26.98
C PHE A 281 33.76 -15.58 26.20
N GLY A 282 33.92 -16.72 26.86
CA GLY A 282 34.45 -17.95 26.27
C GLY A 282 33.55 -19.13 26.59
N ASP A 283 33.79 -20.24 25.90
CA ASP A 283 32.99 -21.46 26.03
C ASP A 283 33.02 -22.01 27.46
N ALA A 284 31.86 -22.40 27.97
CA ALA A 284 31.77 -22.99 29.30
C ALA A 284 32.49 -24.37 29.33
N PRO A 285 33.46 -24.58 30.25
CA PRO A 285 34.24 -25.81 30.31
C PRO A 285 33.40 -27.01 30.75
N GLY A 286 33.70 -28.20 30.20
CA GLY A 286 33.07 -29.46 30.60
C GLY A 286 31.67 -29.68 30.03
N THR A 287 31.32 -29.01 28.94
CA THR A 287 29.98 -29.02 28.38
C THR A 287 29.94 -29.64 26.98
N ASN A 288 28.89 -30.40 26.67
CA ASN A 288 28.59 -30.86 25.31
C ASN A 288 27.98 -29.72 24.45
N PHE A 289 28.50 -28.49 24.56
CA PHE A 289 28.10 -27.35 23.74
C PHE A 289 29.04 -27.19 22.52
N PRO A 290 28.56 -26.69 21.37
CA PRO A 290 27.18 -26.31 21.10
C PRO A 290 26.27 -27.54 21.10
N ARG A 291 25.06 -27.39 21.65
CA ARG A 291 24.12 -28.50 21.82
C ARG A 291 22.81 -28.20 21.12
N LEU A 292 22.29 -29.22 20.44
CA LEU A 292 20.95 -29.17 19.87
C LEU A 292 19.92 -29.19 20.99
N ALA A 293 18.99 -28.23 20.99
CA ALA A 293 17.85 -28.29 21.91
C ALA A 293 16.94 -29.45 21.53
N VAL A 294 16.63 -30.29 22.51
CA VAL A 294 15.74 -31.45 22.37
C VAL A 294 14.39 -31.21 23.05
N SER A 295 14.26 -30.10 23.76
CA SER A 295 13.06 -29.67 24.46
C SER A 295 12.90 -28.16 24.38
N THR A 296 11.73 -27.66 24.79
CA THR A 296 11.45 -26.22 24.85
C THR A 296 12.02 -25.54 26.10
N LEU A 297 12.54 -26.32 27.06
CA LEU A 297 13.17 -25.82 28.28
C LEU A 297 14.47 -26.59 28.52
N GLU A 298 15.57 -25.91 28.25
CA GLU A 298 16.91 -26.45 28.35
C GLU A 298 17.57 -25.97 29.65
N SER A 299 18.40 -26.80 30.28
CA SER A 299 19.08 -26.43 31.53
C SER A 299 20.54 -26.88 31.61
N TYR A 300 21.29 -26.26 32.52
CA TYR A 300 22.68 -26.57 32.81
C TYR A 300 23.03 -26.24 34.26
N ASP A 301 23.60 -27.22 34.95
CA ASP A 301 24.18 -27.03 36.28
C ASP A 301 25.68 -26.72 36.15
N ALA A 302 26.12 -25.59 36.69
CA ALA A 302 27.53 -25.24 36.66
C ALA A 302 28.36 -26.20 37.54
N ILE A 303 29.58 -26.54 37.11
CA ILE A 303 30.40 -27.59 37.75
C ILE A 303 30.91 -27.20 39.16
N SER A 304 30.80 -25.92 39.55
CA SER A 304 31.14 -25.33 40.86
C SER A 304 32.38 -25.86 41.59
N THR A 305 33.38 -25.00 41.74
CA THR A 305 34.01 -24.79 43.06
C THR A 305 34.41 -23.32 43.16
N ASN A 306 33.71 -22.54 43.99
CA ASN A 306 34.05 -21.17 44.40
C ASN A 306 34.43 -20.20 43.26
N PRO A 307 33.60 -19.19 42.91
CA PRO A 307 34.14 -18.05 42.18
C PRO A 307 35.17 -17.39 43.10
N THR A 308 36.46 -17.69 42.89
CA THR A 308 37.56 -16.98 43.52
C THR A 308 37.37 -15.50 43.23
N ALA A 309 36.96 -14.75 44.25
CA ALA A 309 36.85 -13.29 44.31
C ALA A 309 36.37 -12.59 43.02
N GLY A 310 35.11 -12.80 42.61
CA GLY A 310 34.55 -12.03 41.50
C GLY A 310 33.15 -12.47 41.05
N ALA A 311 32.47 -11.60 40.32
CA ALA A 311 31.23 -11.94 39.62
C ALA A 311 31.52 -12.81 38.39
N VAL A 312 30.66 -13.80 38.13
CA VAL A 312 30.66 -14.59 36.90
C VAL A 312 29.37 -14.28 36.15
N PHE A 313 29.50 -13.98 34.87
CA PHE A 313 28.41 -13.65 33.96
C PHE A 313 28.24 -14.79 32.97
N TYR A 314 26.99 -15.09 32.64
CA TYR A 314 26.62 -16.14 31.69
C TYR A 314 25.81 -15.53 30.56
N ARG A 315 25.98 -16.06 29.35
CA ARG A 315 25.09 -15.78 28.22
C ARG A 315 24.93 -17.02 27.37
N ILE A 316 23.84 -17.04 26.61
CA ILE A 316 23.56 -18.08 25.63
C ILE A 316 23.57 -17.45 24.25
N ARG A 317 24.29 -18.09 23.34
CA ARG A 317 24.34 -17.72 21.93
C ARG A 317 23.71 -18.83 21.10
N ILE A 318 22.85 -18.45 20.17
CA ILE A 318 22.34 -19.37 19.15
C ILE A 318 23.46 -19.58 18.12
N VAL A 319 23.68 -20.83 17.74
CA VAL A 319 24.67 -21.23 16.73
C VAL A 319 23.91 -21.71 15.49
N PRO A 320 24.35 -21.28 14.28
CA PRO A 320 23.78 -21.77 13.02
C PRO A 320 23.81 -23.29 12.89
#